data_AF-A0A7G4RG92-F1
#
_entry.id   AF-A0A7G4RG92-F1
#
_cell.length_a   1.000
_cell.length_b   1.000
_cell.length_c   1.000
_cell.angle_alpha   90.00
_cell.angle_beta   90.00
_cell.angle_gamma   90.00
#
_symmetry.space_group_name_H-M   'P 1'
#
loop_
_entity.id
_entity.type
_entity.pdbx_description
1 polymer ?
#
loop_
_entity_poly.entity_id
_entity_poly.type
_entity_poly.pdbx_seq_one_letter_code
_entity_poly.pdbx_strand_id
1 'polypeptide(L)'
;MNKLFAQISILGFLMSVSLYGWTGPCKAIAISCMQNGYYKGGENAGKELVKDCVLPVAMGKKQLPNTNFSPEQLQQCKVKIAEKIKSKMQEKMEQ
;
A
#
# COMPACT_ATOMS: atom_id res chain seq x y z
N MET A 1 -12.39 -28.63 27.80
CA MET A 1 -13.03 -27.67 26.87
C MET A 1 -12.04 -26.57 26.50
N ASN A 2 -11.68 -26.59 25.22
CA ASN A 2 -10.98 -25.63 24.35
C ASN A 2 -10.02 -24.58 24.93
N LYS A 3 -8.73 -24.95 25.01
CA LYS A 3 -7.58 -24.04 25.11
C LYS A 3 -7.21 -23.36 23.76
N LEU A 4 -8.00 -23.61 22.72
CA LEU A 4 -7.79 -23.11 21.35
C LEU A 4 -8.40 -21.72 21.10
N PHE A 5 -9.33 -21.26 21.94
CA PHE A 5 -9.99 -19.96 21.72
C PHE A 5 -9.14 -18.76 22.11
N ALA A 6 -8.14 -18.91 22.98
CA ALA A 6 -7.32 -17.79 23.47
C ALA A 6 -6.27 -17.30 22.46
N GLN A 7 -5.83 -18.15 21.53
CA GLN A 7 -4.79 -17.82 20.54
C GLN A 7 -5.33 -17.09 19.30
N ILE A 8 -6.64 -17.23 19.01
CA ILE A 8 -7.23 -16.65 17.79
C ILE A 8 -7.46 -15.13 17.94
N SER A 9 -7.62 -14.63 19.17
CA SER A 9 -7.90 -13.21 19.42
C SER A 9 -6.69 -12.28 19.23
N ILE A 10 -5.46 -12.80 19.32
CA ILE A 10 -4.24 -11.96 19.23
C ILE A 10 -3.90 -11.64 17.76
N LEU A 11 -4.22 -12.55 16.83
CA LEU A 11 -4.00 -12.37 15.39
C LEU A 11 -4.92 -11.30 14.77
N GLY A 12 -6.11 -11.08 15.34
CA GLY A 12 -7.06 -10.09 14.82
C GLY A 12 -6.66 -8.64 15.06
N PHE A 13 -5.85 -8.35 16.08
CA PHE A 13 -5.57 -6.97 16.51
C PHE A 13 -4.39 -6.32 15.76
N LEU A 14 -3.48 -7.11 15.20
CA LEU A 14 -2.30 -6.63 14.47
C LEU A 14 -2.62 -6.06 13.07
N MET A 15 -3.75 -6.46 12.48
CA MET A 15 -4.19 -5.97 11.15
C MET A 15 -4.68 -4.51 11.18
N SER A 16 -4.98 -3.95 12.35
CA SER A 16 -5.68 -2.66 12.49
C SER A 16 -4.77 -1.43 12.36
N VAL A 17 -3.46 -1.58 12.59
CA VAL A 17 -2.53 -0.44 12.77
C VAL A 17 -1.82 -0.01 11.48
N SER A 18 -1.78 -0.85 10.44
CA SER A 18 -0.99 -0.55 9.23
C SER A 18 -1.71 0.35 8.20
N LEU A 19 -3.00 0.61 8.38
CA LEU A 19 -3.83 1.32 7.40
C LEU A 19 -3.81 2.85 7.53
N TYR A 20 -3.30 3.39 8.63
CA TYR A 20 -3.40 4.82 8.96
C TYR A 20 -2.59 5.75 8.03
N GLY A 21 -1.64 5.23 7.25
CA GLY A 21 -0.77 6.03 6.38
C GLY A 21 -1.28 6.28 4.96
N TRP A 22 -2.35 5.60 4.53
CA TRP A 22 -2.84 5.64 3.14
C TRP A 22 -4.26 6.20 3.07
N THR A 23 -4.36 7.47 2.71
CA THR A 23 -5.64 8.16 2.46
C THR A 23 -5.83 8.40 0.95
N GLY A 24 -7.09 8.40 0.49
CA GLY A 24 -7.44 8.71 -0.89
C GLY A 24 -7.38 7.53 -1.88
N PRO A 25 -7.23 7.80 -3.19
CA PRO A 25 -7.49 6.81 -4.25
C PRO A 25 -6.47 5.67 -4.31
N CYS A 26 -5.28 5.84 -3.72
CA CYS A 26 -4.29 4.76 -3.60
C CYS A 26 -4.57 3.77 -2.45
N LYS A 27 -5.55 4.03 -1.58
CA LYS A 27 -5.78 3.23 -0.37
C LYS A 27 -6.07 1.76 -0.70
N ALA A 28 -6.97 1.50 -1.65
CA ALA A 28 -7.32 0.14 -2.05
C ALA A 28 -6.10 -0.63 -2.58
N ILE A 29 -5.31 0.02 -3.44
CA ILE A 29 -4.08 -0.55 -4.00
C ILE A 29 -3.06 -0.85 -2.90
N ALA A 30 -2.85 0.09 -1.98
CA ALA A 30 -1.93 -0.09 -0.85
C ALA A 30 -2.35 -1.23 0.09
N ILE A 31 -3.65 -1.37 0.37
CA ILE A 31 -4.18 -2.48 1.17
C ILE A 31 -3.88 -3.81 0.48
N SER A 32 -4.19 -3.93 -0.80
CA SER A 32 -3.89 -5.15 -1.55
C SER A 32 -2.40 -5.44 -1.61
N CYS A 33 -1.55 -4.42 -1.73
CA CYS A 33 -0.10 -4.58 -1.63
C CYS A 33 0.30 -5.13 -0.26
N MET A 34 -0.26 -4.62 0.85
CA MET A 34 0.00 -5.17 2.19
C MET A 34 -0.45 -6.61 2.33
N GLN A 35 -1.61 -6.96 1.79
CA GLN A 35 -2.12 -8.35 1.77
C GLN A 35 -1.22 -9.29 0.98
N ASN A 36 -0.48 -8.77 -0.01
CA ASN A 36 0.52 -9.50 -0.78
C ASN A 36 1.92 -9.47 -0.14
N GLY A 37 2.02 -8.97 1.09
CA GLY A 37 3.26 -8.99 1.88
C GLY A 37 4.20 -7.82 1.61
N TYR A 38 3.75 -6.74 0.98
CA TYR A 38 4.53 -5.51 0.84
C TYR A 38 4.28 -4.57 2.02
N TYR A 39 5.34 -4.02 2.60
CA TYR A 39 5.23 -3.19 3.80
C TYR A 39 6.23 -2.04 3.78
N LYS A 40 6.02 -1.05 4.65
CA LYS A 40 6.93 0.10 4.78
C LYS A 40 8.23 -0.35 5.46
N GLY A 41 9.38 -0.10 4.84
CA GLY A 41 10.68 -0.59 5.31
C GLY A 41 11.02 -2.00 4.81
N GLY A 42 10.29 -2.50 3.81
CA GLY A 42 10.52 -3.78 3.14
C GLY A 42 11.56 -3.72 2.03
N GLU A 43 12.20 -2.56 1.82
CA GLU A 43 13.19 -2.31 0.74
C GLU A 43 14.31 -3.35 0.70
N ASN A 44 14.89 -3.71 1.85
CA ASN A 44 15.97 -4.72 1.92
C ASN A 44 15.53 -6.12 1.49
N ALA A 45 14.22 -6.38 1.43
CA ALA A 45 13.63 -7.65 1.02
C ALA A 45 12.94 -7.57 -0.36
N GLY A 46 13.06 -6.44 -1.08
CA GLY A 46 12.34 -6.20 -2.34
C GLY A 46 10.80 -6.18 -2.17
N LYS A 47 10.34 -5.86 -0.97
CA LYS A 47 8.93 -5.85 -0.56
C LYS A 47 8.50 -4.46 -0.10
N GLU A 48 9.13 -3.41 -0.63
CA GLU A 48 8.78 -2.05 -0.27
C GLU A 48 7.39 -1.70 -0.80
N LEU A 49 6.50 -1.29 0.10
CA LEU A 49 5.10 -1.01 -0.21
C LEU A 49 4.92 -0.06 -1.39
N VAL A 50 5.63 1.07 -1.39
CA VAL A 50 5.47 2.10 -2.42
C VAL A 50 6.19 1.70 -3.69
N LYS A 51 7.50 1.42 -3.59
CA LYS A 51 8.40 1.24 -4.74
C LYS A 51 8.11 -0.06 -5.50
N ASP A 52 7.94 -1.17 -4.78
CA ASP A 52 7.85 -2.51 -5.38
C ASP A 52 6.41 -2.96 -5.66
N CYS A 53 5.41 -2.26 -5.11
CA CYS A 53 4.00 -2.61 -5.31
C CYS A 53 3.10 -1.46 -5.74
N VAL A 54 2.86 -0.45 -4.91
CA VAL A 54 1.83 0.57 -5.21
C VAL A 54 2.14 1.31 -6.50
N LEU A 55 3.40 1.72 -6.71
CA LEU A 55 3.83 2.42 -7.91
C LEU A 55 3.67 1.56 -9.19
N PRO A 56 4.24 0.34 -9.28
CA PRO A 56 4.09 -0.48 -10.47
C PRO A 56 2.64 -0.94 -10.71
N VAL A 57 1.84 -1.15 -9.66
CA VAL A 57 0.40 -1.46 -9.80
C VAL A 57 -0.36 -0.26 -10.36
N ALA A 58 -0.21 0.94 -9.80
CA ALA A 58 -0.86 2.15 -10.29
C ALA A 58 -0.45 2.51 -11.73
N MET A 59 0.76 2.12 -12.17
CA MET A 59 1.23 2.29 -13.54
C MET A 59 0.80 1.17 -14.49
N GLY A 60 0.08 0.14 -14.02
CA GLY A 60 -0.31 -1.01 -14.84
C GLY A 60 0.87 -1.92 -15.24
N LYS A 61 2.02 -1.78 -14.58
CA LYS A 61 3.21 -2.61 -14.79
C LYS A 61 3.23 -3.88 -13.94
N LYS A 62 2.34 -3.95 -12.94
CA LYS A 62 2.21 -5.09 -12.03
C LYS A 62 0.75 -5.33 -11.72
N GLN A 63 0.32 -6.58 -11.81
CA GLN A 63 -0.98 -7.01 -11.32
C GLN A 63 -0.78 -7.82 -10.05
N LEU A 64 -1.61 -7.57 -9.06
CA LEU A 64 -1.61 -8.34 -7.83
C LEU A 64 -2.57 -9.54 -7.99
N PRO A 65 -2.19 -10.73 -7.53
CA PRO A 65 -3.05 -11.90 -7.62
C PRO A 65 -4.36 -11.66 -6.85
N ASN A 66 -5.46 -12.20 -7.37
CA ASN A 66 -6.80 -12.10 -6.79
C ASN A 66 -7.30 -10.66 -6.56
N THR A 67 -6.80 -9.71 -7.34
CA THR A 67 -7.25 -8.32 -7.28
C THR A 67 -7.45 -7.76 -8.68
N ASN A 68 -8.50 -6.96 -8.83
CA ASN A 68 -8.74 -6.15 -10.01
C ASN A 68 -9.10 -4.74 -9.53
N PHE A 69 -8.36 -3.76 -10.01
CA PHE A 69 -8.64 -2.34 -9.76
C PHE A 69 -9.34 -1.77 -10.99
N SER A 70 -10.28 -0.86 -10.77
CA SER A 70 -10.85 -0.14 -11.90
C SER A 70 -9.78 0.74 -12.57
N PRO A 71 -9.87 0.97 -13.90
CA PRO A 71 -8.96 1.89 -14.58
C PRO A 71 -8.91 3.27 -13.93
N GLU A 72 -10.06 3.73 -13.41
CA GLU A 72 -10.19 4.98 -12.68
C GLU A 72 -9.37 4.99 -11.38
N GLN A 73 -9.42 3.90 -10.58
CA GLN A 73 -8.60 3.78 -9.36
C GLN A 73 -7.10 3.81 -9.65
N LEU A 74 -6.67 3.12 -10.72
CA LEU A 74 -5.28 3.13 -11.17
C LEU A 74 -4.85 4.54 -11.58
N GLN A 75 -5.68 5.22 -12.39
CA GLN A 75 -5.41 6.57 -12.88
C GLN A 75 -5.37 7.60 -11.75
N GLN A 76 -6.36 7.59 -10.85
CA GLN A 76 -6.39 8.50 -9.71
C GLN A 76 -5.20 8.29 -8.78
N CYS A 77 -4.79 7.03 -8.54
CA CYS A 77 -3.61 6.77 -7.74
C CYS A 77 -2.32 7.25 -8.43
N LYS A 78 -2.19 7.03 -9.74
CA LYS A 78 -1.05 7.53 -10.53
C LYS A 78 -0.90 9.05 -10.44
N VAL A 79 -2.01 9.81 -10.58
CA VAL A 79 -2.00 11.27 -10.45
C VAL A 79 -1.57 11.69 -9.03
N LYS A 80 -2.16 11.10 -8.00
CA LYS A 80 -1.79 11.38 -6.59
C LYS A 80 -0.31 11.12 -6.30
N ILE A 81 0.26 10.06 -6.86
CA ILE A 81 1.70 9.77 -6.72
C ILE A 81 2.53 10.85 -7.42
N ALA A 82 2.16 11.23 -8.65
CA ALA A 82 2.85 12.27 -9.40
C ALA A 82 2.79 13.63 -8.68
N GLU A 83 1.63 14.01 -8.14
CA GLU A 83 1.47 15.22 -7.32
C GLU A 83 2.35 15.18 -6.07
N LYS A 84 2.40 14.05 -5.38
CA LYS A 84 3.24 13.89 -4.17
C LYS A 84 4.74 13.99 -4.48
N ILE A 85 5.16 13.49 -5.63
CA ILE A 85 6.56 13.64 -6.10
C ILE A 85 6.83 15.11 -6.44
N LYS A 86 5.92 15.77 -7.17
CA LYS A 86 6.04 17.19 -7.54
C LYS A 86 6.11 18.09 -6.31
N SER A 87 5.21 17.91 -5.34
CA SER A 87 5.22 18.65 -4.06
C SER A 87 6.55 18.52 -3.35
N LYS A 88 7.08 17.29 -3.23
CA LYS A 88 8.38 17.04 -2.60
C LYS A 88 9.56 17.69 -3.33
N MET A 89 9.47 17.88 -4.66
CA MET A 89 10.50 18.59 -5.43
C MET A 89 10.42 20.11 -5.23
N GLN A 90 9.20 20.67 -5.14
CA GLN A 90 9.00 22.10 -4.88
C GLN A 90 9.46 22.46 -3.46
N GLU A 91 9.07 21.69 -2.45
CA GLU A 91 9.52 21.87 -1.07
C GLU A 91 11.06 21.82 -0.92
N LYS A 92 11.76 21.11 -1.81
CA LYS A 92 13.23 20.99 -1.81
C LYS A 92 13.94 22.11 -2.57
N MET A 93 13.22 22.88 -3.38
CA MET A 93 13.74 24.09 -4.06
C MET A 93 13.49 25.36 -3.24
N GLU A 94 12.57 25.32 -2.29
CA GLU A 94 12.22 26.43 -1.38
C GLU A 94 12.99 26.37 -0.04
N GLN A 95 13.88 25.38 0.14
CA GLN A 95 14.86 25.28 1.23
C GLN A 95 16.27 25.52 0.72
#